data_AF-A0A0B8P7S8-F1
#
_entry.id   AF-A0A0B8P7S8-F1
#
_cell.length_a   1.000
_cell.length_b   1.000
_cell.length_c   1.000
_cell.angle_alpha   90.00
_cell.angle_beta   90.00
_cell.angle_gamma   90.00
#
_symmetry.space_group_name_H-M   'P 1'
#
loop_
_entity.id
_entity.type
_entity.pdbx_description
1 polymer ?
#
loop_
_entity_poly.entity_id
_entity_poly.type
_entity_poly.pdbx_seq_one_letter_code
_entity_poly.pdbx_strand_id
1 'polypeptide(L)' 'MGIINPTNKTVLDLKGLHLYHTGFSNCAMRVRLALEEKDLAGKVTQSVL' A
#
# COMPACT_ATOMS: atom_id res chain seq x y z
N MET A 1 -9.66 -1.08 16.13
CA MET A 1 -9.71 -1.06 14.65
C MET A 1 -10.77 -2.08 14.25
N GLY A 2 -11.86 -1.65 13.60
CA GLY A 2 -12.98 -2.53 13.25
C GLY A 2 -12.70 -3.33 11.97
N ILE A 3 -13.35 -4.49 11.82
CA ILE A 3 -13.38 -5.19 10.53
C ILE A 3 -14.23 -4.34 9.59
N ILE A 4 -13.60 -3.76 8.58
CA ILE A 4 -14.26 -2.97 7.53
C ILE A 4 -14.63 -3.94 6.41
N ASN A 5 -15.92 -4.07 6.09
CA ASN A 5 -16.38 -4.79 4.90
C ASN A 5 -16.39 -3.83 3.71
N PRO A 6 -15.43 -3.92 2.77
CA PRO A 6 -15.33 -2.97 1.67
C PRO A 6 -16.47 -3.18 0.66
N THR A 7 -17.00 -2.08 0.13
CA THR A 7 -17.96 -2.10 -1.00
C THR A 7 -17.28 -2.56 -2.28
N ASN A 8 -16.02 -2.18 -2.49
CA ASN A 8 -15.21 -2.71 -3.58
C ASN A 8 -14.65 -4.09 -3.20
N LYS A 9 -15.18 -5.16 -3.81
CA LYS A 9 -14.75 -6.54 -3.53
C LYS A 9 -13.44 -6.93 -4.21
N THR A 10 -12.99 -6.20 -5.24
CA THR A 10 -11.78 -6.57 -6.00
C THR A 10 -10.51 -6.48 -5.15
N VAL A 11 -10.53 -5.68 -4.07
CA VAL A 11 -9.41 -5.55 -3.13
C VAL A 11 -9.15 -6.84 -2.34
N LEU A 12 -10.14 -7.73 -2.25
CA LEU A 12 -10.00 -9.02 -1.55
C LEU A 12 -9.19 -10.03 -2.35
N ASP A 13 -9.14 -9.86 -3.67
CA ASP A 13 -8.40 -10.75 -4.58
C ASP A 13 -6.91 -10.37 -4.68
N LEU A 14 -6.55 -9.17 -4.22
CA LEU A 14 -5.18 -8.70 -4.22
C LEU A 14 -4.30 -9.57 -3.31
N LYS A 15 -3.18 -10.03 -3.87
CA LYS A 15 -2.15 -10.79 -3.15
C LYS A 15 -0.87 -9.96 -3.05
N GLY A 16 -0.11 -10.19 -2.00
CA GLY A 16 1.13 -9.44 -1.74
C GLY A 16 0.88 -8.09 -1.07
N LEU A 17 1.84 -7.18 -1.22
CA LEU A 17 1.85 -5.90 -0.52
C LEU A 17 1.45 -4.77 -1.48
N HIS A 18 0.41 -4.04 -1.10
CA HIS A 18 -0.16 -2.93 -1.88
C HIS A 18 -0.10 -1.66 -1.06
N LEU A 19 0.57 -0.64 -1.59
CA LEU A 19 0.70 0.66 -0.93
C LEU A 19 -0.21 1.67 -1.62
N TYR A 20 -1.32 2.00 -0.96
CA TYR A 20 -2.25 3.05 -1.38
C TYR A 20 -1.96 4.34 -0.66
N HIS A 21 -1.79 5.43 -1.40
CA HIS A 21 -1.61 6.75 -0.83
C HIS A 21 -2.05 7.84 -1.80
N THR A 22 -2.35 9.01 -1.28
CA THR A 22 -2.54 10.22 -2.11
C THR A 22 -1.17 10.78 -2.53
N GLY A 23 -1.11 11.50 -3.65
CA GLY A 23 0.12 11.95 -4.33
C GLY A 23 1.35 12.27 -3.48
N PHE A 24 1.69 13.54 -3.30
CA PHE A 24 2.85 13.97 -2.51
C PHE A 24 2.54 13.81 -1.00
N SER A 25 2.71 12.59 -0.48
CA SER A 25 2.44 12.25 0.92
C SER A 25 3.74 11.93 1.67
N ASN A 26 4.08 12.76 2.65
CA ASN A 26 5.23 12.53 3.54
C ASN A 26 5.12 11.20 4.31
N CYS A 27 3.91 10.79 4.68
CA CYS A 27 3.65 9.51 5.33
C CYS A 27 3.97 8.34 4.39
N ALA A 28 3.54 8.44 3.13
CA ALA A 28 3.85 7.44 2.12
C ALA A 28 5.35 7.37 1.81
N MET A 29 6.04 8.51 1.80
CA MET A 29 7.50 8.55 1.61
C MET A 29 8.24 7.77 2.71
N ARG A 30 7.82 7.88 3.98
CA ARG A 30 8.39 7.10 5.09
C ARG A 30 8.18 5.60 4.91
N VAL A 31 7.01 5.19 4.42
CA VAL A 31 6.72 3.79 4.14
C VAL A 31 7.58 3.29 2.97
N ARG A 32 7.75 4.07 1.90
CA ARG A 32 8.63 3.72 0.79
C ARG A 32 10.07 3.51 1.26
N LEU A 33 10.60 4.40 2.10
CA LEU A 33 11.94 4.25 2.65
C LEU A 33 12.08 2.93 3.44
N ALA A 34 11.10 2.60 4.29
CA ALA A 34 11.11 1.34 5.03
C ALA A 34 11.00 0.10 4.11
N LEU A 35 10.32 0.23 2.97
CA LEU A 35 10.24 -0.84 1.97
C LEU A 35 11.57 -1.05 1.25
N GLU A 36 12.32 0.02 0.96
CA GLU A 36 13.68 -0.05 0.42
C GLU A 36 14.62 -0.73 1.41
N GLU A 37 14.61 -0.32 2.70
CA GLU A 37 15.45 -0.90 3.75
C GLU A 37 15.23 -2.40 4.00
N LYS A 38 14.08 -2.93 3.56
CA LYS A 38 13.70 -4.34 3.72
C LYS A 38 13.80 -5.15 2.42
N ASP A 39 14.34 -4.57 1.35
CA ASP A 39 14.38 -5.18 0.02
C ASP A 39 12.98 -5.62 -0.47
N LEU A 40 11.95 -4.85 -0.09
CA LEU A 40 10.55 -5.08 -0.44
C LEU A 40 10.04 -4.12 -1.52
N ALA A 41 10.78 -3.07 -1.85
CA ALA A 41 10.37 -2.06 -2.83
C ALA A 41 9.98 -2.67 -4.19
N GLY A 42 10.74 -3.64 -4.69
CA GLY A 42 10.43 -4.36 -5.94
C GLY A 42 9.28 -5.38 -5.85
N LYS A 43 8.72 -5.61 -4.65
CA LYS A 43 7.62 -6.55 -4.39
C LYS A 43 6.31 -5.84 -4.05
N VAL A 44 6.28 -4.51 -4.09
CA VAL A 44 5.11 -3.69 -3.74
C VAL A 44 4.48 -3.11 -4.99
N THR A 45 3.17 -3.25 -5.09
CA THR A 45 2.38 -2.49 -6.06
C THR A 45 1.99 -1.15 -5.42
N GLN A 46 2.39 -0.04 -6.04
CA GLN A 46 2.04 1.31 -5.58
C GLN A 46 0.88 1.87 -6.39
N SER A 47 -0.10 2.47 -5.73
CA SER A 47 -1.26 3.08 -6.37
C SER A 47 -1.53 4.45 -5.74
N VAL A 48 -1.56 5.48 -6.60
CA VAL A 48 -1.90 6.84 -6.21
C VAL A 48 -3.41 7.03 -6.32
N LEU A 49 -4.05 7.40 -5.20
CA LEU A 49 -5.47 7.75 -5.11
C LEU A 49 -5.73 9.19 -5.55
#